data_AF-A0A9W8UCM7-F1
#
_entry.id   AF-A0A9W8UCM7-F1
#
_cell.length_a   1.000
_cell.length_b   1.000
_cell.length_c   1.000
_cell.angle_alpha   90.00
_cell.angle_beta   90.00
_cell.angle_gamma   90.00
#
_symmetry.space_group_name_H-M   'P 1'
#
loop_
_entity.id
_entity.type
_entity.pdbx_description
1 polymer ?
#
loop_
_entity_poly.entity_id
_entity_poly.type
_entity_poly.pdbx_seq_one_letter_code
_entity_poly.pdbx_strand_id
1 'polypeptide(L)'
;MTLSAQFYWGNLLLCIDDRVGAFDAFSKCFIIRQKLMPIHFDTAFAAHKLGVMAAQNKDLDASIRFLTEALRIFGDAPPLGLAATRTAYLLSIVMLEANRKDDAELMRERVYQALEARGKRTEAEKAGYSQDFFDTFVLFRHL
;
A
#
# COMPACT_ATOMS: atom_id res chain seq x y z
N MET A 1 -13.73 -16.22 14.25
CA MET A 1 -12.84 -16.27 13.07
C MET A 1 -11.79 -15.17 13.25
N THR A 2 -10.50 -15.51 13.29
CA THR A 2 -9.43 -14.55 13.61
C THR A 2 -9.29 -13.48 12.52
N LEU A 3 -8.90 -12.25 12.86
CA LEU A 3 -8.78 -11.14 11.90
C LEU A 3 -7.82 -11.43 10.74
N SER A 4 -6.78 -12.23 11.01
CA SER A 4 -5.87 -12.73 9.99
C SER A 4 -6.59 -13.62 8.96
N ALA A 5 -7.54 -14.45 9.39
CA ALA A 5 -8.33 -15.28 8.47
C ALA A 5 -9.20 -14.45 7.52
N GLN A 6 -9.78 -13.33 7.98
CA GLN A 6 -10.52 -12.41 7.10
C GLN A 6 -9.61 -11.72 6.08
N PHE A 7 -8.39 -11.34 6.48
CA PHE A 7 -7.41 -10.77 5.57
C PHE A 7 -7.00 -11.77 4.49
N TYR A 8 -6.72 -13.02 4.86
CA TYR A 8 -6.39 -14.07 3.90
C TYR A 8 -7.58 -14.41 2.99
N TRP A 9 -8.80 -14.42 3.53
CA TRP A 9 -10.02 -14.58 2.74
C TRP A 9 -10.15 -13.49 1.68
N GLY A 10 -9.90 -12.22 2.03
CA GLY A 10 -9.88 -11.13 1.05
C GLY A 10 -8.88 -11.37 -0.09
N ASN A 11 -7.69 -11.89 0.20
CA ASN A 11 -6.72 -12.24 -0.85
C ASN A 11 -7.21 -13.40 -1.73
N LEU A 12 -7.85 -14.42 -1.16
CA LEU A 12 -8.43 -15.53 -1.92
C LEU A 12 -9.56 -15.06 -2.85
N LEU A 13 -10.39 -14.12 -2.37
CA LEU A 13 -11.44 -13.51 -3.19
C LEU A 13 -10.85 -12.76 -4.39
N LEU A 14 -9.73 -12.06 -4.22
CA LEU A 14 -8.98 -11.49 -5.35
C LEU A 14 -8.47 -12.57 -6.33
N CYS A 15 -7.99 -13.73 -5.85
CA CYS A 15 -7.56 -14.83 -6.72
C CYS A 15 -8.68 -15.34 -7.64
N ILE A 16 -9.92 -15.25 -7.20
CA ILE A 16 -11.10 -15.68 -7.98
C ILE A 16 -11.82 -14.50 -8.64
N ASP A 17 -11.18 -13.33 -8.68
CA ASP A 17 -11.68 -12.06 -9.23
C ASP A 17 -13.00 -11.55 -8.60
N ASP A 18 -13.34 -12.01 -7.40
CA ASP A 18 -14.42 -11.43 -6.58
C ASP A 18 -13.93 -10.17 -5.86
N ARG A 19 -13.84 -9.08 -6.62
CA ARG A 19 -13.37 -7.78 -6.12
C ARG A 19 -14.31 -7.16 -5.09
N VAL A 20 -15.62 -7.40 -5.21
CA VAL A 20 -16.62 -6.87 -4.28
C VAL A 20 -16.49 -7.56 -2.93
N GLY A 21 -16.43 -8.88 -2.92
CA GLY A 21 -16.22 -9.66 -1.71
C GLY A 21 -14.86 -9.37 -1.07
N ALA A 22 -13.80 -9.24 -1.88
CA ALA A 22 -12.48 -8.88 -1.36
C ALA A 22 -12.51 -7.52 -0.64
N PHE A 23 -13.18 -6.52 -1.22
CA PHE A 23 -13.28 -5.18 -0.63
C PHE A 23 -14.03 -5.23 0.71
N ASP A 24 -15.15 -5.97 0.77
CA ASP A 24 -15.91 -6.16 2.01
C ASP A 24 -15.08 -6.87 3.09
N ALA A 25 -14.35 -7.93 2.72
CA ALA A 25 -13.50 -8.68 3.63
C ALA A 25 -12.37 -7.82 4.21
N PHE A 26 -11.65 -7.06 3.36
CA PHE A 26 -10.61 -6.15 3.81
C PHE A 26 -11.17 -4.98 4.63
N SER A 27 -12.34 -4.43 4.27
CA SER A 27 -12.99 -3.34 5.00
C SER A 27 -13.38 -3.77 6.41
N LYS A 28 -14.00 -4.94 6.56
CA LYS A 28 -14.34 -5.52 7.87
C LYS A 28 -13.09 -5.77 8.71
N CYS A 29 -12.05 -6.36 8.09
CA CYS A 29 -10.77 -6.60 8.74
C CYS A 29 -10.13 -5.28 9.23
N PHE A 30 -10.10 -4.25 8.38
CA PHE A 30 -9.54 -2.94 8.69
C PHE A 30 -10.29 -2.25 9.82
N ILE A 31 -11.63 -2.18 9.77
CA ILE A 31 -12.45 -1.53 10.81
C ILE A 31 -12.22 -2.16 12.19
N ILE A 32 -12.12 -3.49 12.27
CA ILE A 32 -11.89 -4.16 13.56
C ILE A 32 -10.43 -3.96 14.01
N ARG A 33 -9.45 -4.11 13.12
CA ARG A 33 -8.03 -3.89 13.43
C ARG A 33 -7.74 -2.46 13.86
N GLN A 34 -8.37 -1.46 13.22
CA GLN A 34 -8.24 -0.06 13.61
C GLN A 34 -8.72 0.17 15.05
N LYS A 35 -9.77 -0.53 15.50
CA LYS A 35 -10.27 -0.43 16.89
C LYS A 35 -9.37 -1.12 17.91
N LEU A 36 -8.82 -2.28 17.57
CA LEU A 36 -8.07 -3.12 18.53
C LEU A 36 -6.57 -2.83 18.53
N MET A 37 -6.01 -2.43 17.39
CA MET A 37 -4.58 -2.26 17.18
C MET A 37 -4.30 -1.16 16.13
N PRO A 38 -4.64 0.11 16.43
CA PRO A 38 -4.62 1.22 15.46
C PRO A 38 -3.25 1.55 14.87
N ILE A 39 -2.16 1.12 15.50
CA ILE A 39 -0.77 1.40 15.08
C ILE A 39 0.00 0.13 14.67
N HIS A 40 -0.69 -0.99 14.50
CA HIS A 40 -0.04 -2.26 14.21
C HIS A 40 0.12 -2.48 12.70
N PHE A 41 1.21 -3.17 12.32
CA PHE A 41 1.56 -3.38 10.91
C PHE A 41 0.46 -4.09 10.10
N ASP A 42 -0.28 -5.02 10.72
CA ASP A 42 -1.42 -5.70 10.08
C ASP A 42 -2.58 -4.76 9.73
N THR A 43 -2.76 -3.68 10.50
CA THR A 43 -3.76 -2.63 10.23
C THR A 43 -3.33 -1.82 9.00
N ALA A 44 -2.04 -1.48 8.93
CA ALA A 44 -1.47 -0.80 7.76
C ALA A 44 -1.60 -1.64 6.47
N PHE A 45 -1.37 -2.95 6.54
CA PHE A 45 -1.56 -3.82 5.38
C PHE A 45 -3.01 -3.87 4.89
N ALA A 46 -3.98 -3.89 5.79
CA ALA A 46 -5.39 -3.85 5.42
C ALA A 46 -5.75 -2.51 4.75
N ALA A 47 -5.30 -1.38 5.31
CA ALA A 47 -5.46 -0.06 4.68
C ALA A 47 -4.80 -0.01 3.29
N HIS A 48 -3.56 -0.50 3.18
CA HIS A 48 -2.83 -0.52 1.92
C HIS A 48 -3.58 -1.32 0.83
N LYS A 49 -4.12 -2.51 1.17
CA LYS A 49 -4.93 -3.31 0.23
C LYS A 49 -6.20 -2.57 -0.21
N LEU A 50 -6.91 -1.92 0.70
CA LEU A 50 -8.07 -1.09 0.36
C LEU A 50 -7.70 0.07 -0.57
N GLY A 51 -6.53 0.71 -0.33
CA GLY A 51 -6.01 1.76 -1.19
C GLY A 51 -5.74 1.27 -2.61
N VAL A 52 -5.12 0.09 -2.76
CA VAL A 52 -4.86 -0.52 -4.07
C VAL A 52 -6.16 -0.81 -4.80
N MET A 53 -7.15 -1.39 -4.12
CA MET A 53 -8.44 -1.70 -4.73
C MET A 53 -9.20 -0.44 -5.15
N ALA A 54 -9.13 0.63 -4.35
CA ALA A 54 -9.69 1.92 -4.70
C ALA A 54 -9.02 2.51 -5.95
N ALA A 55 -7.69 2.42 -6.06
CA ALA A 55 -6.95 2.86 -7.25
C ALA A 55 -7.37 2.07 -8.50
N GLN A 56 -7.51 0.75 -8.37
CA GLN A 56 -7.98 -0.14 -9.45
C GLN A 56 -9.42 0.21 -9.89
N ASN A 57 -10.26 0.65 -8.96
CA ASN A 57 -11.62 1.11 -9.24
C ASN A 57 -11.70 2.59 -9.69
N LYS A 58 -10.55 3.26 -9.89
CA LYS A 58 -10.45 4.69 -10.23
C LYS A 58 -11.07 5.65 -9.20
N ASP A 59 -11.28 5.18 -7.97
CA ASP A 59 -11.58 6.04 -6.82
C ASP A 59 -10.26 6.54 -6.22
N LEU A 60 -9.67 7.54 -6.87
CA LEU A 60 -8.37 8.09 -6.51
C LEU A 60 -8.39 8.73 -5.12
N ASP A 61 -9.49 9.35 -4.73
CA ASP A 61 -9.62 9.98 -3.41
C ASP A 61 -9.63 8.93 -2.30
N ALA A 62 -10.40 7.84 -2.44
CA ALA A 62 -10.36 6.75 -1.46
C ALA A 62 -8.99 6.09 -1.41
N SER A 63 -8.36 5.89 -2.57
CA SER A 63 -7.00 5.35 -2.65
C SER A 63 -6.01 6.20 -1.86
N ILE A 64 -5.97 7.51 -2.11
CA ILE A 64 -5.09 8.44 -1.39
C ILE A 64 -5.34 8.38 0.11
N ARG A 65 -6.61 8.40 0.55
CA ARG A 65 -6.95 8.32 1.99
C ARG A 65 -6.41 7.04 2.63
N PHE A 66 -6.68 5.88 2.04
CA PHE A 66 -6.26 4.59 2.60
C PHE A 66 -4.75 4.39 2.56
N LEU A 67 -4.08 4.78 1.47
CA LEU A 67 -2.61 4.69 1.36
C LEU A 67 -1.89 5.65 2.30
N THR A 68 -2.45 6.85 2.52
CA THR A 68 -1.92 7.81 3.50
C THR A 68 -2.03 7.25 4.92
N GLU A 69 -3.17 6.66 5.27
CA GLU A 69 -3.34 6.02 6.58
C GLU A 69 -2.41 4.81 6.75
N ALA A 70 -2.25 3.98 5.71
CA ALA A 70 -1.29 2.88 5.73
C ALA A 70 0.15 3.39 5.96
N LEU A 71 0.55 4.44 5.26
CA LEU A 71 1.89 5.04 5.41
C LEU A 71 2.09 5.61 6.82
N ARG A 72 1.08 6.29 7.37
CA ARG A 72 1.08 6.79 8.75
C ARG A 72 1.29 5.67 9.77
N ILE A 73 0.60 4.53 9.59
CA ILE A 73 0.70 3.38 10.51
C ILE A 73 2.04 2.64 10.35
N PHE A 74 2.53 2.44 9.11
CA PHE A 74 3.85 1.84 8.89
C PHE A 74 5.00 2.67 9.47
N GLY A 75 4.75 3.95 9.73
CA GLY A 75 5.77 4.91 10.11
C GLY A 75 6.38 5.54 8.87
N ASP A 76 6.49 6.85 8.91
CA ASP A 76 6.82 7.66 7.75
C ASP A 76 8.17 8.40 7.95
N ALA A 77 8.87 8.18 9.06
CA ALA A 77 10.21 8.71 9.28
C ALA A 77 11.18 8.25 8.16
N PRO A 78 11.90 9.18 7.49
CA PRO A 78 12.95 8.83 6.55
C PRO A 78 14.18 8.19 7.23
N PRO A 79 14.83 7.19 6.60
CA PRO A 79 14.40 6.51 5.39
C PRO A 79 13.22 5.57 5.67
N LEU A 80 12.23 5.57 4.77
CA LEU A 80 11.02 4.72 4.90
C LEU A 80 11.40 3.24 5.03
N GLY A 81 10.66 2.49 5.86
CA GLY A 81 10.73 1.02 5.89
C GLY A 81 10.22 0.38 4.60
N LEU A 82 10.52 -0.91 4.35
CA LEU A 82 10.18 -1.60 3.09
C LEU A 82 8.70 -1.51 2.69
N ALA A 83 7.78 -1.79 3.62
CA ALA A 83 6.33 -1.69 3.37
C ALA A 83 5.87 -0.23 3.17
N ALA A 84 6.47 0.71 3.91
CA ALA A 84 6.23 2.14 3.75
C ALA A 84 6.74 2.64 2.39
N THR A 85 7.90 2.19 1.91
CA THR A 85 8.45 2.54 0.59
C THR A 85 7.52 2.09 -0.54
N ARG A 86 7.02 0.85 -0.49
CA ARG A 86 6.02 0.36 -1.47
C ARG A 86 4.73 1.18 -1.43
N THR A 87 4.24 1.49 -0.23
CA THR A 87 3.02 2.29 -0.05
C THR A 87 3.20 3.71 -0.58
N ALA A 88 4.30 4.38 -0.25
CA ALA A 88 4.62 5.72 -0.71
C ALA A 88 4.81 5.77 -2.23
N TYR A 89 5.41 4.72 -2.82
CA TYR A 89 5.53 4.63 -4.28
C TYR A 89 4.16 4.59 -4.94
N LEU A 90 3.28 3.67 -4.52
CA LEU A 90 1.92 3.60 -5.08
C LEU A 90 1.14 4.90 -4.85
N LEU A 91 1.28 5.50 -3.66
CA LEU A 91 0.66 6.79 -3.34
C LEU A 91 1.13 7.89 -4.31
N SER A 92 2.41 7.92 -4.68
CA SER A 92 2.93 8.89 -5.66
C SER A 92 2.28 8.71 -7.04
N ILE A 93 2.06 7.47 -7.49
CA ILE A 93 1.39 7.19 -8.77
C ILE A 93 -0.05 7.67 -8.75
N VAL A 94 -0.79 7.33 -7.68
CA VAL A 94 -2.19 7.74 -7.53
C VAL A 94 -2.32 9.27 -7.42
N MET A 95 -1.41 9.94 -6.71
CA MET A 95 -1.36 11.40 -6.63
C MET A 95 -1.08 12.04 -7.99
N LEU A 96 -0.21 11.47 -8.83
CA LEU A 96 -0.02 11.94 -10.21
C LEU A 96 -1.29 11.78 -11.04
N GLU A 97 -1.96 10.63 -10.97
CA GLU A 97 -3.25 10.40 -11.64
C GLU A 97 -4.32 11.41 -11.18
N ALA A 98 -4.30 11.80 -9.91
CA ALA A 98 -5.19 12.80 -9.32
C ALA A 98 -4.73 14.26 -9.57
N ASN A 99 -3.70 14.48 -10.40
CA ASN A 99 -3.11 15.80 -10.70
C ASN A 99 -2.57 16.55 -9.46
N ARG A 100 -2.17 15.82 -8.41
CA ARG A 100 -1.50 16.32 -7.19
C ARG A 100 0.02 16.17 -7.31
N LYS A 101 0.61 16.93 -8.23
CA LYS A 101 2.00 16.74 -8.65
C LYS A 101 3.01 16.96 -7.53
N ASP A 102 2.85 18.02 -6.74
CA ASP A 102 3.79 18.37 -5.66
C ASP A 102 3.81 17.28 -4.57
N ASP A 103 2.63 16.77 -4.19
CA ASP A 103 2.52 15.68 -3.21
C ASP A 103 3.15 14.39 -3.74
N ALA A 104 2.96 14.10 -5.03
CA ALA A 104 3.56 12.94 -5.65
C ALA A 104 5.09 13.01 -5.70
N GLU A 105 5.65 14.18 -6.01
CA GLU A 105 7.09 14.42 -6.03
C GLU A 105 7.69 14.22 -4.63
N LEU A 106 7.04 14.75 -3.59
CA LEU A 106 7.44 14.53 -2.20
C LEU A 106 7.48 13.04 -1.83
N MET A 107 6.44 12.27 -2.19
CA MET A 107 6.44 10.83 -1.95
C MET A 107 7.55 10.11 -2.72
N ARG A 108 7.80 10.53 -3.96
CA ARG A 108 8.80 9.93 -4.84
C ARG A 108 10.22 10.16 -4.32
N GLU A 109 10.51 11.35 -3.82
CA GLU A 109 11.79 11.68 -3.18
C GLU A 109 12.03 10.80 -1.95
N ARG A 110 11.02 10.61 -1.09
CA ARG A 110 11.13 9.73 0.09
C ARG A 110 11.36 8.27 -0.29
N VAL A 111 10.76 7.81 -1.40
CA VAL A 111 11.03 6.49 -1.96
C VAL A 111 12.48 6.40 -2.44
N TYR A 112 12.98 7.43 -3.12
CA TYR A 112 14.34 7.46 -3.66
C TYR A 112 15.39 7.41 -2.54
N GLN A 113 15.25 8.23 -1.51
CA GLN A 113 16.08 8.21 -0.30
C GLN A 113 16.06 6.83 0.37
N ALA A 114 14.89 6.20 0.46
CA ALA A 114 14.76 4.86 1.03
C ALA A 114 15.45 3.76 0.19
N LEU A 115 15.49 3.90 -1.14
CA LEU A 115 16.20 2.99 -2.03
C LEU A 115 17.71 3.20 -2.00
N GLU A 116 18.16 4.45 -1.95
CA GLU A 116 19.57 4.82 -1.84
C GLU A 116 20.19 4.33 -0.54
N ALA A 117 19.52 4.58 0.60
CA ALA A 117 19.96 4.09 1.91
C ALA A 117 20.12 2.55 1.97
N ARG A 118 19.53 1.82 1.02
CA ARG A 118 19.59 0.35 0.92
C ARG A 118 20.44 -0.15 -0.25
N GLY A 119 21.04 0.73 -1.04
CA GLY A 119 21.78 0.35 -2.24
C GLY A 119 20.92 -0.27 -3.36
N LYS A 120 19.58 -0.11 -3.31
CA LYS A 120 18.64 -0.69 -4.29
C LYS A 120 18.27 0.26 -5.42
N ARG A 121 18.86 1.47 -5.45
CA ARG A 121 18.51 2.53 -6.41
C ARG A 121 18.68 2.09 -7.86
N THR A 122 19.84 1.53 -8.18
CA THR A 122 20.17 1.05 -9.54
C THR A 122 19.29 -0.14 -9.96
N GLU A 123 18.94 -1.03 -9.03
CA GLU A 123 18.04 -2.15 -9.31
C GLU A 123 16.62 -1.66 -9.62
N ALA A 124 16.12 -0.72 -8.83
CA ALA A 124 14.81 -0.10 -9.04
C ALA A 124 14.73 0.61 -10.39
N GLU A 125 15.78 1.33 -10.77
CA GLU A 125 15.89 2.03 -12.06
C GLU A 125 15.89 1.05 -13.23
N LYS A 126 16.70 -0.03 -13.16
CA LYS A 126 16.70 -1.10 -14.16
C LYS A 126 15.33 -1.78 -14.30
N ALA A 127 14.60 -1.91 -13.20
CA ALA A 127 13.24 -2.43 -13.18
C ALA A 127 12.17 -1.39 -13.59
N GLY A 128 12.57 -0.17 -13.96
CA GLY A 128 11.65 0.90 -14.36
C GLY A 128 10.71 1.36 -13.22
N TYR A 129 11.10 1.13 -11.97
CA TYR A 129 10.25 1.32 -10.79
C TYR A 129 8.92 0.55 -10.88
N SER A 130 8.92 -0.64 -11.49
CA SER A 130 7.69 -1.43 -11.65
C SER A 130 7.03 -1.76 -10.31
N GLN A 131 5.71 -1.93 -10.31
CA GLN A 131 5.00 -2.39 -9.12
C GLN A 131 5.53 -3.75 -8.64
N ASP A 132 5.90 -4.64 -9.58
CA ASP A 132 6.53 -5.93 -9.30
C ASP A 132 7.83 -5.80 -8.51
N PHE A 133 8.65 -4.79 -8.80
CA PHE A 133 9.86 -4.52 -8.04
C PHE A 133 9.53 -4.20 -6.58
N PHE A 134 8.58 -3.31 -6.33
CA PHE A 134 8.17 -2.96 -4.96
C PHE A 134 7.41 -4.07 -4.26
N ASP A 135 6.75 -4.96 -5.00
CA ASP A 135 6.10 -6.15 -4.47
C ASP A 135 7.10 -7.16 -3.88
N THR A 136 8.38 -7.09 -4.27
CA THR A 136 9.45 -7.90 -3.63
C THR A 136 9.77 -7.45 -2.20
N PHE A 137 9.33 -6.25 -1.78
CA PHE A 137 9.67 -5.69 -0.47
C PHE A 137 8.84 -6.28 0.67
N VAL A 138 7.76 -6.98 0.33
CA VAL A 138 6.85 -7.62 1.27
C VAL A 138 6.52 -9.02 0.81
N LEU A 139 6.24 -9.92 1.74
CA LEU A 139 5.93 -11.32 1.42
C LEU A 139 4.56 -11.50 0.73
N PHE A 140 3.75 -10.43 0.60
CA PHE A 140 2.42 -10.48 0.01
C PHE A 140 2.34 -9.60 -1.24
N ARG A 141 2.39 -10.22 -2.42
CA ARG A 141 2.15 -9.55 -3.71
C ARG A 141 0.74 -8.95 -3.76
N HIS A 142 0.57 -7.88 -4.52
CA HIS A 142 -0.75 -7.59 -5.07
C HIS A 142 -1.02 -8.68 -6.10
N LEU A 143 -2.14 -9.37 -5.90
CA LEU A 143 -2.71 -10.19 -6.97
C LEU A 143 -3.48 -9.26 -7.89
#